data_AF-A0A7S3PVF4-F1
#
_entry.id   AF-A0A7S3PVF4-F1
#
_cell.length_a   1.000
_cell.length_b   1.000
_cell.length_c   1.000
_cell.angle_alpha   90.00
_cell.angle_beta   90.00
_cell.angle_gamma   90.00
#
_symmetry.space_group_name_H-M   'P 1'
#
loop_
_entity.id
_entity.type
_entity.pdbx_description
1 polymer ?
#
loop_
_entity_poly.entity_id
_entity_poly.type
_entity_poly.pdbx_seq_one_letter_code
_entity_poly.pdbx_strand_id
1 'polypeptide(L)'
;MLHQPMQVATKLSRFSYKISNGFFFNSTRVNFSADAAFNSAMSQLKLSDNLNFSNADLRNAYFTAAKLCHPDLNKTKDSDELSSKFLKITEAYEYLQQHNATNPLMKRRGANEEDIDWTHYISKSEEQLYRDACQDILGLDAETVEESKKCSLFRDWLKGKTDAAFHWNNFFMLHGGLAPMLRNEKIINITSGEFGGRRRKRLFRKKPQ
;
A
#
# COMPACT_ATOMS: atom_id res chain seq x y z
N MET A 1 26.03 -16.72 42.39
CA MET A 1 25.94 -15.74 41.29
C MET A 1 24.79 -16.13 40.40
N LEU A 2 23.62 -15.50 40.57
CA LEU A 2 22.42 -15.73 39.77
C LEU A 2 22.12 -14.41 39.03
N HIS A 3 22.16 -14.46 37.70
CA HIS A 3 21.80 -13.34 36.83
C HIS A 3 20.28 -13.18 36.79
N GLN A 4 19.78 -11.97 37.10
CA GLN A 4 18.38 -11.59 36.86
C GLN A 4 18.24 -10.96 35.47
N PRO A 5 17.18 -11.28 34.71
CA PRO A 5 16.85 -10.59 33.47
C PRO A 5 16.05 -9.30 33.74
N MET A 6 16.50 -8.18 33.15
CA MET A 6 15.74 -6.93 33.06
C MET A 6 14.53 -7.13 32.14
N GLN A 7 13.33 -6.87 32.65
CA GLN A 7 12.14 -6.72 31.83
C GLN A 7 11.89 -5.24 31.55
N VAL A 8 11.91 -4.85 30.28
CA VAL A 8 11.55 -3.50 29.82
C VAL A 8 10.08 -3.53 29.44
N ALA A 9 9.24 -2.94 30.28
CA ALA A 9 7.81 -2.79 30.04
C ALA A 9 7.56 -1.56 29.14
N THR A 10 7.21 -1.81 27.87
CA THR A 10 6.71 -0.76 26.97
C THR A 10 5.21 -0.56 27.17
N LYS A 11 4.86 0.59 27.73
CA LYS A 11 3.49 1.04 27.99
C LYS A 11 2.93 1.68 26.72
N LEU A 12 2.26 0.91 25.86
CA LEU A 12 1.59 1.44 24.68
C LEU A 12 0.28 2.16 25.08
N SER A 13 0.28 3.47 24.93
CA SER A 13 -0.90 4.34 25.05
C SER A 13 -1.86 4.08 23.90
N ARG A 14 -3.09 3.63 24.21
CA ARG A 14 -4.18 3.48 23.23
C ARG A 14 -4.68 4.86 22.80
N PHE A 15 -4.28 5.31 21.62
CA PHE A 15 -4.91 6.43 20.95
C PHE A 15 -6.17 5.92 20.22
N SER A 16 -7.32 6.48 20.59
CA SER A 16 -8.61 6.26 19.94
C SER A 16 -9.00 7.54 19.21
N TYR A 17 -9.18 7.49 17.89
CA TYR A 17 -9.79 8.59 17.14
C TYR A 17 -10.73 8.08 16.04
N LYS A 18 -11.86 8.78 15.95
CA LYS A 18 -12.95 8.57 15.00
C LYS A 18 -12.51 9.01 13.61
N ILE A 19 -12.70 8.14 12.63
CA ILE A 19 -12.43 8.38 11.22
C ILE A 19 -13.64 9.12 10.60
N SER A 20 -13.42 10.34 10.13
CA SER A 20 -14.35 11.05 9.25
C SER A 20 -13.81 10.98 7.82
N ASN A 21 -14.39 10.10 6.99
CA ASN A 21 -14.11 10.02 5.57
C ASN A 21 -14.90 11.09 4.80
N GLY A 22 -14.18 11.98 4.12
CA GLY A 22 -14.80 12.95 3.21
C GLY A 22 -13.78 13.80 2.48
N PHE A 23 -13.18 13.28 1.41
CA PHE A 23 -12.50 14.10 0.41
C PHE A 23 -13.24 13.98 -0.92
N PHE A 24 -14.16 14.93 -1.15
CA PHE A 24 -14.60 15.31 -2.49
C PHE A 24 -13.74 16.51 -2.91
N PHE A 25 -13.01 16.41 -4.02
CA PHE A 25 -12.49 17.59 -4.72
C PHE A 25 -12.92 17.58 -6.19
N ASN A 26 -13.53 18.69 -6.57
CA ASN A 26 -14.08 18.96 -7.89
C ASN A 26 -12.99 19.08 -8.96
N SER A 27 -13.30 18.49 -10.11
CA SER A 27 -12.61 18.60 -11.39
C SER A 27 -12.91 19.94 -12.06
N THR A 28 -11.89 20.75 -12.41
CA THR A 28 -11.68 21.35 -13.75
C THR A 28 -10.48 22.31 -13.75
N ARG A 29 -9.70 22.29 -14.86
CA ARG A 29 -8.54 23.15 -15.25
C ARG A 29 -7.17 22.75 -14.69
N VAL A 30 -6.36 21.96 -15.44
CA VAL A 30 -5.10 22.34 -16.14
C VAL A 30 -4.54 21.11 -16.89
N ASN A 31 -4.69 21.01 -18.21
CA ASN A 31 -4.18 19.84 -18.97
C ASN A 31 -2.66 19.92 -19.29
N PHE A 32 -2.07 21.11 -19.41
CA PHE A 32 -0.63 21.25 -19.70
C PHE A 32 0.29 20.89 -18.52
N SER A 33 -0.21 21.00 -17.29
CA SER A 33 0.56 20.67 -16.09
C SER A 33 0.58 19.15 -15.82
N ALA A 34 -0.46 18.44 -16.25
CA ALA A 34 -0.62 17.01 -15.98
C ALA A 34 0.38 16.16 -16.78
N ASP A 35 0.62 16.51 -18.05
CA ASP A 35 1.58 15.81 -18.92
C ASP A 35 3.03 16.03 -18.45
N ALA A 36 3.36 17.25 -18.01
CA ALA A 36 4.67 17.55 -17.44
C ALA A 36 4.91 16.78 -16.12
N ALA A 37 3.91 16.73 -15.25
CA ALA A 37 3.96 15.94 -14.01
C ALA A 37 4.08 14.44 -14.29
N PHE A 38 3.35 13.93 -15.29
CA PHE A 38 3.42 12.54 -15.73
C PHE A 38 4.81 12.19 -16.26
N ASN A 39 5.35 12.97 -17.18
CA ASN A 39 6.69 12.76 -17.73
C ASN A 39 7.78 12.85 -16.65
N SER A 40 7.62 13.78 -15.69
CA SER A 40 8.50 13.87 -14.53
C SER A 40 8.46 12.61 -13.67
N ALA A 41 7.26 12.11 -13.34
CA ALA A 41 7.08 10.88 -12.57
C ALA A 41 7.66 9.65 -13.31
N MET A 42 7.42 9.55 -14.62
CA MET A 42 7.99 8.51 -15.48
C MET A 42 9.51 8.54 -15.48
N SER A 43 10.11 9.74 -15.56
CA SER A 43 11.56 9.92 -15.51
C SER A 43 12.15 9.51 -14.16
N GLN A 44 11.52 9.88 -13.05
CA GLN A 44 11.96 9.51 -11.70
C GLN A 44 12.03 8.00 -11.48
N LEU A 45 11.09 7.25 -12.09
CA LEU A 45 11.01 5.80 -12.02
C LEU A 45 11.71 5.08 -13.18
N LYS A 46 12.38 5.83 -14.08
CA LYS A 46 13.06 5.27 -15.27
C LYS A 46 12.15 4.45 -16.17
N LEU A 47 10.89 4.87 -16.30
CA LEU A 47 9.88 4.24 -17.16
C LEU A 47 9.70 4.98 -18.50
N SER A 48 10.45 6.05 -18.75
CA SER A 48 10.34 6.89 -19.97
C SER A 48 10.40 6.08 -21.27
N ASP A 49 11.16 5.00 -21.27
CA ASP A 49 11.42 4.19 -22.47
C ASP A 49 10.28 3.21 -22.76
N ASN A 50 9.39 2.98 -21.79
CA ASN A 50 8.24 2.09 -21.90
C ASN A 50 6.94 2.81 -21.53
N LEU A 51 6.30 3.43 -22.53
CA LEU A 51 5.01 4.10 -22.37
C LEU A 51 3.85 3.14 -22.03
N ASN A 52 4.03 1.83 -22.22
CA ASN A 52 3.02 0.79 -21.97
C ASN A 52 3.43 -0.14 -20.82
N PHE A 53 3.99 0.43 -19.75
CA PHE A 53 4.39 -0.34 -18.57
C PHE A 53 3.19 -0.99 -17.87
N SER A 54 3.38 -2.20 -17.37
CA SER A 54 2.38 -2.89 -16.54
C SER A 54 2.45 -2.39 -15.08
N ASN A 55 1.43 -2.69 -14.28
CA ASN A 55 1.48 -2.38 -12.84
C ASN A 55 2.59 -3.14 -12.10
N ALA A 56 2.96 -4.33 -12.58
CA ALA A 56 4.11 -5.06 -12.08
C ALA A 56 5.42 -4.32 -12.39
N ASP A 57 5.56 -3.77 -13.60
CA ASP A 57 6.72 -2.97 -13.98
C ASP A 57 6.82 -1.69 -13.14
N LEU A 58 5.70 -1.02 -12.91
CA LEU A 58 5.63 0.17 -12.05
C LEU A 58 6.11 -0.14 -10.62
N ARG A 59 5.61 -1.24 -10.04
CA ARG A 59 6.01 -1.70 -8.69
C ARG A 59 7.49 -2.05 -8.63
N ASN A 60 7.99 -2.80 -9.61
CA ASN A 60 9.40 -3.19 -9.69
C ASN A 60 10.32 -1.97 -9.85
N ALA A 61 9.94 -1.01 -10.69
CA ALA A 61 10.66 0.24 -10.88
C ALA A 61 10.71 1.04 -9.57
N TYR A 62 9.57 1.16 -8.87
CA TYR A 62 9.50 1.80 -7.56
C TYR A 62 10.41 1.13 -6.53
N PHE A 63 10.35 -0.19 -6.39
CA PHE A 63 11.18 -0.92 -5.41
C PHE A 63 12.66 -0.79 -5.71
N THR A 64 13.04 -0.84 -6.98
CA THR A 64 14.42 -0.65 -7.41
C THR A 64 14.89 0.77 -7.07
N ALA A 65 14.08 1.78 -7.37
CA ALA A 65 14.40 3.18 -7.07
C ALA A 65 14.45 3.47 -5.57
N ALA A 66 13.55 2.88 -4.78
CA ALA A 66 13.50 2.99 -3.32
C ALA A 66 14.75 2.38 -2.65
N LYS A 67 15.15 1.17 -3.06
CA LYS A 67 16.38 0.52 -2.55
C LYS A 67 17.62 1.35 -2.84
N LEU A 68 17.68 1.99 -4.02
CA LEU A 68 18.77 2.90 -4.38
C LEU A 68 18.81 4.20 -3.55
N CYS A 69 17.82 4.46 -2.70
CA CYS A 69 17.86 5.56 -1.74
C CYS A 69 18.38 5.13 -0.36
N HIS A 70 18.63 3.84 -0.14
CA HIS A 70 19.09 3.36 1.17
C HIS A 70 20.49 3.92 1.51
N PRO A 71 20.74 4.33 2.77
CA PRO A 71 22.05 4.86 3.20
C PRO A 71 23.20 3.86 3.03
N ASP A 72 22.95 2.56 3.18
CA ASP A 72 24.01 1.54 3.01
C ASP A 72 24.62 1.54 1.60
N LEU A 73 23.81 1.85 0.58
CA LEU A 73 24.26 1.96 -0.82
C LEU A 73 24.80 3.36 -1.15
N ASN A 74 24.50 4.37 -0.32
CA ASN A 74 24.83 5.78 -0.56
C ASN A 74 25.55 6.42 0.63
N LYS A 75 26.61 5.77 1.13
CA LYS A 75 27.33 6.19 2.34
C LYS A 75 27.92 7.60 2.29
N THR A 76 28.09 8.17 1.10
CA THR A 76 28.64 9.51 0.88
C THR A 76 27.59 10.63 0.85
N LYS A 77 26.30 10.28 0.85
CA LYS A 77 25.20 11.24 0.76
C LYS A 77 24.60 11.51 2.12
N ASP A 78 24.08 12.73 2.28
CA ASP A 78 23.35 13.10 3.48
C ASP A 78 22.04 12.31 3.60
N SER A 79 21.80 11.80 4.80
CA SER A 79 20.57 11.09 5.18
C SER A 79 19.29 11.85 4.78
N ASP A 80 19.30 13.16 4.95
CA ASP A 80 18.18 14.05 4.61
C ASP A 80 17.91 14.07 3.09
N GLU A 81 18.97 14.08 2.28
CA GLU A 81 18.87 14.07 0.81
C GLU A 81 18.27 12.74 0.33
N LEU A 82 18.72 11.63 0.92
CA LEU A 82 18.23 10.29 0.61
C LEU A 82 16.75 10.11 0.97
N SER A 83 16.36 10.57 2.15
CA SER A 83 14.96 10.55 2.61
C SER A 83 14.07 11.40 1.70
N SER A 84 14.53 12.61 1.33
CA SER A 84 13.82 13.49 0.40
C SER A 84 13.66 12.86 -0.99
N LYS A 85 14.69 12.15 -1.46
CA LYS A 85 14.65 11.43 -2.75
C LYS A 85 13.68 10.25 -2.71
N PHE A 86 13.68 9.48 -1.62
CA PHE A 86 12.75 8.37 -1.41
C PHE A 86 11.29 8.83 -1.42
N LEU A 87 10.99 9.96 -0.77
CA LEU A 87 9.66 10.55 -0.76
C LEU A 87 9.22 10.99 -2.16
N LYS A 88 10.09 11.65 -2.94
CA LYS A 88 9.79 12.03 -4.34
C LYS A 88 9.46 10.82 -5.21
N ILE A 89 10.26 9.75 -5.10
CA ILE A 89 10.03 8.49 -5.82
C ILE A 89 8.68 7.86 -5.43
N THR A 90 8.29 7.99 -4.16
CA THR A 90 7.00 7.51 -3.67
C THR A 90 5.84 8.34 -4.22
N GLU A 91 5.94 9.67 -4.24
CA GLU A 91 4.95 10.55 -4.85
C GLU A 91 4.79 10.26 -6.35
N ALA A 92 5.89 10.03 -7.07
CA ALA A 92 5.85 9.65 -8.48
C ALA A 92 5.13 8.30 -8.70
N TYR A 93 5.40 7.30 -7.87
CA TYR A 93 4.74 6.00 -7.94
C TYR A 93 3.23 6.12 -7.76
N GLU A 94 2.79 6.84 -6.73
CA GLU A 94 1.35 7.03 -6.44
C GLU A 94 0.64 7.81 -7.54
N TYR A 95 1.30 8.85 -8.07
CA TYR A 95 0.77 9.61 -9.20
C TYR A 95 0.54 8.72 -10.43
N LEU A 96 1.53 7.89 -10.79
CA LEU A 96 1.39 6.96 -11.93
C LEU A 96 0.36 5.87 -11.66
N GLN A 97 0.27 5.35 -10.43
CA GLN A 97 -0.73 4.35 -10.06
C GLN A 97 -2.16 4.91 -10.21
N GLN A 98 -2.42 6.13 -9.76
CA GLN A 98 -3.71 6.81 -9.91
C GLN A 98 -4.01 7.13 -11.38
N HIS A 99 -3.00 7.56 -12.13
CA HIS A 99 -3.15 7.85 -13.55
C HIS A 99 -3.50 6.58 -14.34
N ASN A 100 -2.86 5.45 -14.05
CA ASN A 100 -3.17 4.16 -14.67
C ASN A 100 -4.58 3.66 -14.32
N ALA A 101 -5.04 3.91 -13.08
CA ALA A 101 -6.39 3.53 -12.65
C ALA A 101 -7.50 4.36 -13.33
N THR A 102 -7.22 5.63 -13.65
CA THR A 102 -8.21 6.57 -14.20
C THR A 102 -8.25 6.58 -15.73
N ASN A 103 -7.18 6.12 -16.42
CA ASN A 103 -7.09 6.20 -17.88
C ASN A 103 -7.82 5.04 -18.59
N PRO A 104 -8.98 5.29 -19.25
CA PRO A 104 -9.82 4.22 -19.82
C PRO A 104 -9.16 3.48 -20.99
N LEU A 105 -8.20 4.13 -21.66
CA LEU A 105 -7.43 3.55 -22.77
C LEU A 105 -6.53 2.40 -22.32
N MET A 106 -5.95 2.49 -21.12
CA MET A 106 -5.15 1.39 -20.55
C MET A 106 -6.01 0.28 -19.94
N LYS A 107 -7.22 0.62 -19.47
CA LYS A 107 -8.17 -0.35 -18.91
C LYS A 107 -8.75 -1.33 -19.95
N ARG A 108 -8.77 -0.94 -21.24
CA ARG A 108 -9.43 -1.72 -22.32
C ARG A 108 -8.60 -2.84 -22.93
N ARG A 109 -7.29 -2.95 -22.65
CA ARG A 109 -6.44 -4.03 -23.22
C ARG A 109 -6.38 -5.32 -22.39
N GLY A 110 -7.06 -5.39 -21.24
CA GLY A 110 -7.13 -6.58 -20.38
C GLY A 110 -8.55 -7.09 -20.11
N ALA A 111 -9.55 -6.69 -20.91
CA ALA A 111 -10.97 -6.92 -20.61
C ALA A 111 -11.53 -8.26 -21.12
N ASN A 112 -10.70 -9.26 -21.43
CA ASN A 112 -11.14 -10.60 -21.78
C ASN A 112 -10.40 -11.64 -20.91
N GLU A 113 -11.21 -12.43 -20.19
CA GLU A 113 -10.93 -13.61 -19.38
C GLU A 113 -10.25 -13.42 -18.01
N GLU A 114 -11.10 -13.55 -16.98
CA GLU A 114 -10.82 -13.84 -15.56
C GLU A 114 -10.16 -12.72 -14.74
N ASP A 115 -10.99 -12.10 -13.89
CA ASP A 115 -10.74 -11.02 -12.91
C ASP A 115 -9.67 -11.36 -11.84
N ILE A 116 -8.48 -11.79 -12.23
CA ILE A 116 -7.33 -11.81 -11.33
C ILE A 116 -6.64 -10.46 -11.48
N ASP A 117 -6.88 -9.60 -10.51
CA ASP A 117 -6.20 -8.32 -10.34
C ASP A 117 -4.72 -8.54 -10.00
N TRP A 118 -3.93 -8.97 -10.98
CA TRP A 118 -2.49 -9.21 -10.88
C TRP A 118 -1.70 -7.94 -10.56
N THR A 119 -2.36 -6.77 -10.53
CA THR A 119 -1.72 -5.48 -10.27
C THR A 119 -1.09 -5.40 -8.88
N HIS A 120 -1.44 -6.32 -7.97
CA HIS A 120 -0.86 -6.48 -6.64
C HIS A 120 -0.56 -7.95 -6.33
N TYR A 121 -0.02 -8.71 -7.29
CA TYR A 121 0.41 -10.09 -6.99
C TYR A 121 1.67 -10.07 -6.12
N ILE A 122 1.43 -10.05 -4.82
CA ILE A 122 2.44 -10.27 -3.78
C ILE A 122 2.45 -11.76 -3.52
N SER A 123 3.60 -12.40 -3.71
CA SER A 123 3.69 -13.84 -3.43
C SER A 123 3.50 -14.12 -1.93
N LYS A 124 2.97 -15.30 -1.57
CA LYS A 124 2.82 -15.71 -0.16
C LYS A 124 4.14 -15.60 0.61
N SER A 125 5.24 -15.98 -0.04
CA SER A 125 6.58 -15.88 0.52
C SER A 125 7.02 -14.43 0.73
N GLU A 126 6.74 -13.54 -0.23
CA GLU A 126 7.08 -12.11 -0.11
C GLU A 126 6.29 -11.43 0.99
N GLU A 127 5.00 -11.72 1.10
CA GLU A 127 4.18 -11.23 2.21
C GLU A 127 4.70 -11.75 3.56
N GLN A 128 5.07 -13.03 3.65
CA GLN A 128 5.60 -13.58 4.90
C GLN A 128 6.92 -12.92 5.29
N LEU A 129 7.84 -12.72 4.34
CA LEU A 129 9.09 -11.99 4.59
C LEU A 129 8.85 -10.56 5.07
N TYR A 130 7.81 -9.90 4.54
CA TYR A 130 7.41 -8.58 5.00
C TYR A 130 6.86 -8.62 6.44
N ARG A 131 6.02 -9.61 6.76
CA ARG A 131 5.49 -9.83 8.12
C ARG A 131 6.60 -10.07 9.13
N ASP A 132 7.54 -10.94 8.80
CA ASP A 132 8.68 -11.25 9.65
C ASP A 132 9.55 -9.99 9.86
N ALA A 133 9.82 -9.22 8.80
CA ALA A 133 10.58 -7.97 8.90
C ALA A 133 9.88 -6.89 9.74
N CYS A 134 8.56 -6.74 9.63
CA CYS A 134 7.80 -5.81 10.48
C CYS A 134 7.96 -6.18 11.96
N GLN A 135 7.87 -7.46 12.28
CA GLN A 135 8.00 -7.95 13.64
C GLN A 135 9.43 -7.82 14.18
N ASP A 136 10.43 -8.19 13.37
CA ASP A 136 11.84 -8.23 13.77
C ASP A 136 12.46 -6.83 13.92
N ILE A 137 12.11 -5.90 13.03
CA ILE A 137 12.74 -4.57 12.96
C ILE A 137 11.93 -3.54 13.73
N LEU A 138 10.60 -3.51 13.53
CA LEU A 138 9.73 -2.48 14.13
C LEU A 138 9.05 -2.96 15.42
N GLY A 139 9.00 -4.28 15.66
CA GLY A 139 8.24 -4.85 16.77
C GLY A 139 6.73 -4.69 16.60
N LEU A 140 6.24 -4.59 15.37
CA LEU A 140 4.84 -4.33 15.03
C LEU A 140 4.31 -5.37 14.05
N ASP A 141 3.02 -5.69 14.17
CA ASP A 141 2.32 -6.49 13.17
C ASP A 141 2.24 -5.76 11.82
N ALA A 142 2.35 -6.51 10.72
CA ALA A 142 2.32 -5.95 9.37
C ALA A 142 1.04 -5.18 9.07
N GLU A 143 -0.10 -5.60 9.62
CA GLU A 143 -1.39 -4.92 9.51
C GLU A 143 -1.33 -3.51 10.11
N THR A 144 -0.69 -3.37 11.27
CA THR A 144 -0.52 -2.07 11.94
C THR A 144 0.38 -1.15 11.13
N VAL A 145 1.43 -1.71 10.52
CA VAL A 145 2.33 -0.97 9.63
C VAL A 145 1.57 -0.49 8.39
N GLU A 146 0.80 -1.35 7.72
CA GLU A 146 -0.02 -0.99 6.57
C GLU A 146 -1.10 0.05 6.90
N GLU A 147 -1.74 -0.05 8.06
CA GLU A 147 -2.71 0.95 8.50
C GLU A 147 -2.04 2.31 8.76
N SER A 148 -0.84 2.29 9.32
CA SER A 148 -0.03 3.50 9.54
C SER A 148 0.35 4.16 8.22
N LYS A 149 0.74 3.39 7.19
CA LYS A 149 1.05 3.91 5.83
C LYS A 149 -0.12 4.69 5.22
N LYS A 150 -1.37 4.30 5.51
CA LYS A 150 -2.57 4.99 5.01
C LYS A 150 -2.84 6.32 5.71
N CYS A 151 -2.29 6.53 6.90
CA CYS A 151 -2.54 7.72 7.70
C CYS A 151 -1.75 8.94 7.15
N SER A 152 -2.44 10.01 6.76
CA SER A 152 -1.79 11.23 6.25
C SER A 152 -0.84 11.88 7.25
N LEU A 153 -1.22 11.94 8.54
CA LEU A 153 -0.38 12.49 9.60
C LEU A 153 0.92 11.68 9.78
N PHE A 154 0.84 10.35 9.66
CA PHE A 154 2.01 9.50 9.70
C PHE A 154 2.94 9.79 8.51
N ARG A 155 2.38 9.99 7.31
CA ARG A 155 3.17 10.35 6.12
C ARG A 155 3.81 11.72 6.22
N ASP A 156 3.12 12.70 6.82
CA ASP A 156 3.72 14.00 7.09
C ASP A 156 4.79 13.90 8.18
N TRP A 157 4.59 13.05 9.19
CA TRP A 157 5.60 12.75 10.19
C TRP A 157 6.86 12.09 9.59
N LEU A 158 6.72 11.21 8.58
CA LEU A 158 7.85 10.62 7.85
C LEU A 158 8.72 11.65 7.11
N LYS A 159 8.17 12.83 6.80
CA LYS A 159 8.93 13.97 6.22
C LYS A 159 9.76 14.70 7.26
N GLY A 160 9.53 14.45 8.55
CA GLY A 160 10.23 15.07 9.66
C GLY A 160 11.69 14.60 9.78
N LYS A 161 12.51 15.39 10.46
CA LYS A 161 13.95 15.11 10.70
C LYS A 161 14.22 14.38 12.01
N THR A 162 13.33 13.47 12.41
CA THR A 162 13.49 12.72 13.66
C THR A 162 14.17 11.39 13.40
N ASP A 163 14.95 10.89 14.36
CA ASP A 163 15.60 9.57 14.27
C ASP A 163 14.59 8.45 14.03
N ALA A 164 13.40 8.57 14.63
CA ALA A 164 12.31 7.62 14.43
C ALA A 164 11.78 7.68 12.98
N ALA A 165 11.54 8.87 12.41
CA ALA A 165 11.12 8.99 11.00
C ALA A 165 12.19 8.41 10.06
N PHE A 166 13.47 8.66 10.34
CA PHE A 166 14.58 8.08 9.59
C PHE A 166 14.61 6.55 9.67
N HIS A 167 14.44 5.98 10.86
CA HIS A 167 14.38 4.54 11.06
C HIS A 167 13.26 3.89 10.23
N TRP A 168 12.06 4.48 10.24
CA TRP A 168 10.94 4.01 9.42
C TRP A 168 11.18 4.18 7.92
N ASN A 169 11.77 5.29 7.48
CA ASN A 169 12.12 5.49 6.07
C ASN A 169 13.12 4.44 5.59
N ASN A 170 14.14 4.11 6.38
CA ASN A 170 15.10 3.04 6.03
C ASN A 170 14.42 1.68 5.93
N PHE A 171 13.54 1.35 6.87
CA PHE A 171 12.73 0.13 6.81
C PHE A 171 11.95 0.07 5.49
N PHE A 172 11.21 1.13 5.15
CA PHE A 172 10.42 1.15 3.92
C PHE A 172 11.29 1.05 2.65
N MET A 173 12.46 1.69 2.60
CA MET A 173 13.35 1.59 1.44
C MET A 173 13.77 0.14 1.12
N LEU A 174 13.86 -0.74 2.13
CA LEU A 174 14.25 -2.14 1.95
C LEU A 174 13.06 -3.09 1.72
N HIS A 175 11.91 -2.78 2.34
CA HIS A 175 10.79 -3.71 2.48
C HIS A 175 9.54 -3.32 1.66
N GLY A 176 9.73 -2.77 0.46
CA GLY A 176 8.63 -2.50 -0.47
C GLY A 176 8.00 -1.11 -0.37
N GLY A 177 8.68 -0.18 0.29
CA GLY A 177 8.29 1.23 0.35
C GLY A 177 6.97 1.47 1.06
N LEU A 178 6.27 2.53 0.64
CA LEU A 178 4.91 2.83 1.07
C LEU A 178 3.84 2.12 0.22
N ALA A 179 4.25 1.30 -0.76
CA ALA A 179 3.30 0.47 -1.48
C ALA A 179 2.72 -0.61 -0.55
N PRO A 180 1.48 -1.07 -0.82
CA PRO A 180 0.89 -2.18 -0.08
C PRO A 180 1.76 -3.44 -0.20
N MET A 181 2.08 -4.05 0.94
CA MET A 181 2.84 -5.30 1.01
C MET A 181 2.02 -6.50 1.52
N LEU A 182 0.76 -6.26 1.89
CA LEU A 182 -0.20 -7.30 2.25
C LEU A 182 -1.13 -7.59 1.08
N ARG A 183 -1.40 -8.88 0.84
CA ARG A 183 -2.44 -9.28 -0.10
C ARG A 183 -3.78 -8.77 0.42
N ASN A 184 -4.51 -8.05 -0.42
CA ASN A 184 -5.92 -7.81 -0.16
C ASN A 184 -6.63 -9.14 -0.28
N GLU A 185 -6.81 -9.84 0.84
CA GLU A 185 -7.85 -10.83 0.96
C GLU A 185 -9.17 -10.06 0.84
N LYS A 186 -9.56 -9.75 -0.41
CA LYS A 186 -10.99 -9.63 -0.73
C LYS A 186 -11.53 -10.92 -0.17
N ILE A 187 -12.23 -10.82 0.96
CA ILE A 187 -13.09 -11.88 1.47
C ILE A 187 -13.96 -12.17 0.27
N ILE A 188 -13.58 -13.19 -0.50
CA ILE A 188 -14.48 -13.82 -1.42
C ILE A 188 -15.49 -14.35 -0.42
N ASN A 189 -16.59 -13.61 -0.25
CA ASN A 189 -17.80 -14.14 0.33
C ASN A 189 -18.21 -15.24 -0.66
N ILE A 190 -17.48 -16.36 -0.61
CA ILE A 190 -17.98 -17.67 -0.92
C ILE A 190 -19.05 -17.78 0.15
N THR A 191 -20.24 -17.33 -0.21
CA THR A 191 -21.49 -17.81 0.32
C THR A 191 -21.42 -19.33 0.21
N SER A 192 -20.78 -19.94 1.20
CA SER A 192 -20.93 -21.33 1.55
C SER A 192 -22.42 -21.49 1.81
N GLY A 193 -23.14 -21.87 0.77
CA GLY A 193 -24.52 -22.26 0.88
C GLY A 193 -24.59 -23.41 1.87
N GLU A 194 -25.35 -23.20 2.94
CA GLU A 194 -26.14 -24.21 3.65
C GLU A 194 -26.62 -23.58 4.96
N PHE A 195 -27.80 -22.97 4.94
CA PHE A 195 -28.77 -23.15 6.03
C PHE A 195 -30.17 -22.92 5.46
N GLY A 196 -30.94 -23.99 5.46
CA GLY A 196 -32.20 -24.11 4.75
C GLY A 196 -33.27 -23.12 5.22
N GLY A 197 -33.61 -22.18 4.34
CA GLY A 197 -34.87 -21.45 4.40
C GLY A 197 -36.02 -22.40 4.06
N ARG A 198 -36.54 -23.15 5.04
CA ARG A 198 -37.80 -23.89 4.93
C ARG A 198 -38.93 -22.91 4.57
N ARG A 199 -39.23 -22.79 3.28
CA ARG A 199 -40.49 -22.23 2.77
C ARG A 199 -41.62 -23.09 3.32
N ARG A 200 -42.23 -22.67 4.43
CA ARG A 200 -43.51 -23.20 4.91
C ARG A 200 -44.56 -22.98 3.82
N LYS A 201 -44.82 -24.01 3.01
CA LYS A 201 -46.03 -24.09 2.18
C LYS A 201 -47.23 -24.03 3.13
N ARG A 202 -47.93 -22.88 3.14
CA ARG A 202 -49.24 -22.78 3.77
C ARG A 202 -50.22 -23.62 2.95
N LEU A 203 -50.57 -24.80 3.48
CA LEU A 203 -51.69 -25.60 3.02
C LEU A 203 -52.98 -24.80 3.24
N PHE A 204 -53.56 -24.30 2.15
CA PHE A 204 -54.92 -23.80 2.13
C PHE A 204 -55.89 -24.96 2.40
N ARG A 205 -56.46 -25.01 3.60
CA ARG A 205 -57.64 -25.82 3.90
C ARG A 205 -58.85 -25.17 3.25
N LYS A 206 -59.44 -25.85 2.25
CA LYS A 206 -60.81 -25.59 1.79
C LYS A 206 -61.78 -25.86 2.95
N LYS A 207 -62.66 -24.90 3.26
CA LYS A 207 -63.88 -25.17 4.05
C LYS A 207 -65.00 -25.54 3.07
N PRO A 208 -65.81 -26.57 3.35
CA PRO A 208 -67.06 -26.81 2.65
C PRO A 208 -68.17 -25.96 3.28
N GLN A 209 -68.94 -25.28 2.44
CA GLN A 209 -70.38 -25.03 2.60
C GLN A 209 -71.00 -25.00 1.21
#